data_AF-A0A652KQ29-F1
#
_entry.id   AF-A0A652KQ29-F1
#
_cell.length_a   1.000
_cell.length_b   1.000
_cell.length_c   1.000
_cell.angle_alpha   90.00
_cell.angle_beta   90.00
_cell.angle_gamma   90.00
#
_symmetry.space_group_name_H-M   'P 1'
#
loop_
_entity.id
_entity.type
_entity.pdbx_description
1 polymer ?
#
loop_
_entity_poly.entity_id
_entity_poly.type
_entity_poly.pdbx_seq_one_letter_code
_entity_poly.pdbx_strand_id
1 'polypeptide(L)'
;MPAERAGGRAAARLLIDAGHRRIALVGGMGDIASSERLRGLRDAARGAGLELRKDWIVRSGGEISAGYDGALKVLDGVASQERPTGIVCYNDRVAAGVLHAAARLGIDVPGELSVVGYDDQEHMAGFLSPPLTTVALPHRAMGETAARLLLDAIAAGSAPAAEVLSLECPVVGRASVGPPPGP
;
A
#
# COMPACT_ATOMS: atom_id res chain seq x y z
N MET A 1 -8.83 -9.19 -12.75
CA MET A 1 -8.27 -7.92 -12.26
C MET A 1 -7.98 -8.02 -10.77
N PRO A 2 -7.09 -7.18 -10.20
CA PRO A 2 -6.80 -7.21 -8.77
C PRO A 2 -7.99 -6.76 -7.91
N ALA A 3 -8.17 -7.35 -6.74
CA ALA A 3 -9.19 -6.95 -5.77
C ALA A 3 -8.73 -5.72 -4.96
N GLU A 4 -8.58 -4.58 -5.62
CA GLU A 4 -7.90 -3.38 -5.09
C GLU A 4 -8.45 -2.87 -3.76
N ARG A 5 -9.78 -2.92 -3.56
CA ARG A 5 -10.40 -2.52 -2.28
C ARG A 5 -10.07 -3.48 -1.14
N ALA A 6 -9.98 -4.78 -1.44
CA ALA A 6 -9.56 -5.78 -0.47
C ALA A 6 -8.07 -5.64 -0.14
N GLY A 7 -7.22 -5.42 -1.14
CA GLY A 7 -5.80 -5.16 -0.92
C GLY A 7 -5.56 -3.88 -0.12
N GLY A 8 -6.29 -2.78 -0.41
CA GLY A 8 -6.23 -1.56 0.39
C GLY A 8 -6.64 -1.76 1.85
N ARG A 9 -7.64 -2.63 2.12
CA ARG A 9 -7.99 -3.05 3.49
C ARG A 9 -6.85 -3.83 4.14
N ALA A 10 -6.24 -4.77 3.42
CA ALA A 10 -5.14 -5.58 3.92
C ALA A 10 -3.92 -4.73 4.28
N ALA A 11 -3.56 -3.77 3.41
CA ALA A 11 -2.48 -2.82 3.65
C ALA A 11 -2.69 -2.00 4.93
N ALA A 12 -3.91 -1.50 5.14
CA ALA A 12 -4.25 -0.75 6.34
C ALA A 12 -4.23 -1.62 7.62
N ARG A 13 -4.72 -2.86 7.52
CA ARG A 13 -4.73 -3.82 8.64
C ARG A 13 -3.33 -4.13 9.15
N LEU A 14 -2.32 -4.20 8.28
CA LEU A 14 -0.93 -4.38 8.71
C LEU A 14 -0.47 -3.35 9.74
N LEU A 15 -0.91 -2.09 9.59
CA LEU A 15 -0.60 -1.03 10.53
C LEU A 15 -1.53 -1.05 11.75
N ILE A 16 -2.83 -1.23 11.53
CA ILE A 16 -3.84 -1.21 12.60
C ILE A 16 -3.60 -2.35 13.61
N ASP A 17 -3.31 -3.54 13.09
CA ASP A 17 -3.08 -4.77 13.88
C ASP A 17 -1.74 -4.70 14.62
N ALA A 18 -0.75 -3.98 14.08
CA ALA A 18 0.49 -3.65 14.78
C ALA A 18 0.32 -2.56 15.87
N GLY A 19 -0.88 -1.96 15.98
CA GLY A 19 -1.22 -0.99 17.02
C GLY A 19 -1.19 0.48 16.57
N HIS A 20 -0.86 0.76 15.30
CA HIS A 20 -0.87 2.13 14.80
C HIS A 20 -2.29 2.70 14.78
N ARG A 21 -2.38 3.97 15.17
CA ARG A 21 -3.63 4.77 15.16
C ARG A 21 -3.49 6.03 14.32
N ARG A 22 -2.25 6.54 14.20
CA ARG A 22 -1.90 7.69 13.38
C ARG A 22 -1.38 7.22 12.02
N ILE A 23 -2.26 7.07 11.04
CA ILE A 23 -1.96 6.47 9.73
C ILE A 23 -2.19 7.47 8.59
N ALA A 24 -1.20 7.63 7.72
CA ALA A 24 -1.29 8.41 6.50
C ALA A 24 -1.34 7.53 5.24
N LEU A 25 -1.84 8.10 4.14
CA LEU A 25 -1.74 7.55 2.79
C LEU A 25 -0.88 8.50 1.95
N VAL A 26 0.16 7.98 1.30
CA VAL A 26 1.01 8.75 0.38
C VAL A 26 0.97 8.16 -1.02
N GLY A 27 0.91 9.03 -2.02
CA GLY A 27 0.91 8.69 -3.44
C GLY A 27 -0.49 8.59 -4.06
N GLY A 28 -0.56 7.95 -5.22
CA GLY A 28 -1.78 7.73 -5.98
C GLY A 28 -1.89 8.66 -7.18
N MET A 29 -2.46 8.12 -8.25
CA MET A 29 -2.53 8.75 -9.58
C MET A 29 -3.94 9.24 -9.94
N GLY A 30 -4.91 9.09 -9.02
CA GLY A 30 -6.31 9.40 -9.30
C GLY A 30 -7.02 8.38 -10.19
N ASP A 31 -6.38 7.24 -10.45
CA ASP A 31 -6.95 6.10 -11.16
C ASP A 31 -7.87 5.24 -10.28
N ILE A 32 -8.43 4.19 -10.89
CA ILE A 32 -9.34 3.26 -10.22
C ILE A 32 -8.62 2.55 -9.08
N ALA A 33 -7.37 2.10 -9.29
CA ALA A 33 -6.58 1.43 -8.26
C ALA A 33 -6.38 2.33 -7.02
N SER A 34 -5.95 3.58 -7.22
CA SER A 34 -5.80 4.57 -6.15
C SER A 34 -7.10 4.77 -5.38
N SER A 35 -8.23 4.86 -6.09
CA SER A 35 -9.54 5.10 -5.52
C SER A 35 -10.05 3.91 -4.71
N GLU A 36 -9.91 2.69 -5.24
CA GLU A 36 -10.33 1.46 -4.56
C GLU A 36 -9.43 1.11 -3.37
N ARG A 37 -8.10 1.27 -3.49
CA ARG A 37 -7.16 1.09 -2.36
C ARG A 37 -7.49 2.06 -1.21
N LEU A 38 -7.76 3.33 -1.51
CA LEU A 38 -8.19 4.32 -0.50
C LEU A 38 -9.54 3.98 0.13
N ARG A 39 -10.51 3.48 -0.65
CA ARG A 39 -11.79 2.97 -0.10
C ARG A 39 -11.54 1.81 0.86
N GLY A 40 -10.62 0.91 0.52
CA GLY A 40 -10.22 -0.19 1.39
C GLY A 40 -9.60 0.28 2.70
N LEU A 41 -8.65 1.22 2.62
CA LEU A 41 -8.02 1.82 3.80
C LEU A 41 -9.08 2.47 4.72
N ARG A 42 -10.04 3.21 4.16
CA ARG A 42 -11.17 3.80 4.90
C ARG A 42 -12.08 2.75 5.54
N ASP A 43 -12.34 1.62 4.87
CA ASP A 43 -13.13 0.54 5.43
C ASP A 43 -12.45 -0.06 6.67
N ALA A 44 -11.14 -0.31 6.59
CA ALA A 44 -10.36 -0.85 7.70
C ALA A 44 -10.28 0.14 8.88
N ALA A 45 -10.01 1.42 8.60
CA ALA A 45 -9.98 2.47 9.61
C ALA A 45 -11.33 2.56 10.36
N ARG A 46 -12.44 2.62 9.62
CA ARG A 46 -13.79 2.64 10.22
C ARG A 46 -14.07 1.40 11.05
N GLY A 47 -13.68 0.22 10.58
CA GLY A 47 -13.83 -1.03 11.33
C GLY A 47 -13.04 -1.06 12.65
N ALA A 48 -11.96 -0.30 12.74
CA ALA A 48 -11.14 -0.14 13.94
C ALA A 48 -11.48 1.10 14.78
N GLY A 49 -12.54 1.84 14.43
CA GLY A 49 -12.93 3.07 15.13
C GLY A 49 -11.95 4.24 14.90
N LEU A 50 -11.17 4.23 13.82
CA LEU A 50 -10.22 5.28 13.48
C LEU A 50 -10.80 6.25 12.47
N GLU A 51 -10.56 7.53 12.71
CA GLU A 51 -10.82 8.59 11.74
C GLU A 51 -9.53 8.98 11.02
N LEU A 52 -9.57 8.96 9.68
CA LEU A 52 -8.43 9.37 8.87
C LEU A 52 -8.44 10.87 8.67
N ARG A 53 -7.33 11.49 9.07
CA ARG A 53 -7.04 12.89 8.83
C ARG A 53 -6.97 13.19 7.32
N LYS A 54 -7.76 14.16 6.85
CA LYS A 54 -7.82 14.52 5.42
C LYS A 54 -6.48 15.04 4.90
N ASP A 55 -5.76 15.77 5.74
CA ASP A 55 -4.41 16.30 5.51
C ASP A 55 -3.34 15.20 5.43
N TRP A 56 -3.64 13.98 5.88
CA TRP A 56 -2.76 12.82 5.76
C TRP A 56 -3.06 11.93 4.56
N ILE A 57 -3.98 12.35 3.69
CA ILE A 57 -4.23 11.70 2.40
C ILE A 57 -3.51 12.51 1.31
N VAL A 58 -2.23 12.21 1.11
CA VAL A 58 -1.34 12.98 0.23
C VAL A 58 -1.28 12.35 -1.15
N ARG A 59 -2.05 12.91 -2.10
CA ARG A 59 -1.98 12.53 -3.52
C ARG A 59 -0.78 13.20 -4.19
N SER A 60 0.29 12.44 -4.40
CA SER A 60 1.55 12.97 -4.94
C SER A 60 2.04 12.31 -6.22
N GLY A 61 1.46 11.18 -6.65
CA GLY A 61 1.89 10.43 -7.83
C GLY A 61 2.27 8.97 -7.52
N GLY A 62 2.87 8.29 -8.50
CA GLY A 62 3.18 6.85 -8.44
C GLY A 62 4.66 6.51 -8.52
N GLU A 63 5.54 7.51 -8.48
CA GLU A 63 7.00 7.35 -8.61
C GLU A 63 7.74 7.64 -7.30
N ILE A 64 9.03 7.33 -7.27
CA ILE A 64 9.88 7.49 -6.08
C ILE A 64 9.91 8.95 -5.61
N SER A 65 10.11 9.91 -6.51
CA SER A 65 10.14 11.34 -6.19
C SER A 65 8.82 11.82 -5.56
N ALA A 66 7.70 11.34 -6.09
CA ALA A 66 6.37 11.62 -5.55
C ALA A 66 6.18 11.08 -4.13
N GLY A 67 6.72 9.89 -3.83
CA GLY A 67 6.72 9.33 -2.48
C GLY A 67 7.56 10.16 -1.52
N TYR A 68 8.75 10.58 -1.94
CA TYR A 68 9.64 11.43 -1.17
C TYR A 68 8.99 12.79 -0.83
N ASP A 69 8.50 13.52 -1.85
CA ASP A 69 7.84 14.82 -1.66
C ASP A 69 6.55 14.69 -0.84
N GLY A 70 5.82 13.60 -1.03
CA GLY A 70 4.60 13.31 -0.28
C GLY A 70 4.87 13.02 1.20
N ALA A 71 5.96 12.30 1.51
CA ALA A 71 6.38 12.03 2.87
C ALA A 71 6.81 13.29 3.61
N LEU A 72 7.58 14.18 2.96
CA LEU A 72 8.01 15.44 3.58
C LEU A 72 6.84 16.28 4.06
N LYS A 73 5.71 16.30 3.35
CA LYS A 73 4.50 17.04 3.74
C LYS A 73 3.89 16.60 5.08
N VAL A 74 4.15 15.37 5.52
CA VAL A 74 3.58 14.81 6.76
C VAL A 74 4.64 14.49 7.82
N LEU A 75 5.92 14.54 7.47
CA LEU A 75 7.04 14.22 8.36
C LEU A 75 7.94 15.42 8.68
N ASP A 76 8.24 16.28 7.69
CA ASP A 76 9.23 17.36 7.87
C ASP A 76 8.65 18.53 8.67
N GLY A 77 9.41 19.03 9.65
CA GLY A 77 8.99 20.12 10.52
C GLY A 77 7.80 19.83 11.47
N VAL A 78 7.23 18.62 11.44
CA VAL A 78 6.10 18.21 12.31
C VAL A 78 6.65 17.68 13.65
N ALA A 79 6.01 17.91 14.79
CA ALA A 79 6.44 17.30 16.06
C ALA A 79 6.18 15.78 16.08
N SER A 80 7.02 14.99 16.76
CA SER A 80 6.87 13.51 16.81
C SER A 80 5.47 13.05 17.29
N GLN A 81 4.91 13.73 18.29
CA GLN A 81 3.56 13.47 18.82
C GLN A 81 2.42 13.87 17.85
N GLU A 82 2.73 14.61 16.79
CA GLU A 82 1.77 15.07 15.77
C GLU A 82 1.95 14.40 14.41
N ARG A 83 3.00 13.58 14.21
CA ARG A 83 3.27 12.85 12.96
C ARG A 83 2.42 11.57 12.82
N PRO A 84 2.21 11.08 11.58
CA PRO A 84 1.81 9.69 11.39
C PRO A 84 2.92 8.75 11.89
N THR A 85 2.51 7.60 12.43
CA THR A 85 3.41 6.49 12.83
C THR A 85 3.37 5.33 11.84
N GLY A 86 2.41 5.35 10.91
CA GLY A 86 2.30 4.39 9.84
C GLY A 86 1.93 5.08 8.53
N ILE A 87 2.57 4.71 7.43
CA ILE A 87 2.24 5.18 6.08
C ILE A 87 1.89 4.00 5.20
N VAL A 88 0.66 4.02 4.67
CA VAL A 88 0.30 3.18 3.52
C VAL A 88 0.71 3.93 2.26
N CYS A 89 1.48 3.29 1.39
CA CYS A 89 1.91 3.85 0.13
C CYS A 89 1.04 3.34 -1.00
N TYR A 90 0.86 4.16 -2.04
CA TYR A 90 0.14 3.75 -3.24
C TYR A 90 0.77 2.52 -3.90
N ASN A 91 2.10 2.48 -3.99
CA ASN A 91 2.88 1.36 -4.52
C ASN A 91 4.29 1.32 -3.89
N ASP A 92 5.08 0.31 -4.26
CA ASP A 92 6.44 0.09 -3.72
C ASP A 92 7.43 1.19 -4.11
N ARG A 93 7.25 1.86 -5.25
CA ARG A 93 8.11 2.99 -5.66
C ARG A 93 7.89 4.20 -4.76
N VAL A 94 6.62 4.51 -4.49
CA VAL A 94 6.24 5.54 -3.53
C VAL A 94 6.78 5.19 -2.14
N ALA A 95 6.69 3.92 -1.73
CA ALA A 95 7.27 3.47 -0.47
C ALA A 95 8.79 3.66 -0.41
N ALA A 96 9.53 3.36 -1.48
CA ALA A 96 10.96 3.65 -1.56
C ALA A 96 11.26 5.14 -1.37
N GLY A 97 10.44 6.04 -1.94
CA GLY A 97 10.52 7.48 -1.72
C GLY A 97 10.24 7.88 -0.26
N VAL A 98 9.24 7.28 0.37
CA VAL A 98 8.92 7.48 1.80
C VAL A 98 10.07 7.04 2.69
N LEU A 99 10.65 5.86 2.44
CA LEU A 99 11.83 5.37 3.16
C LEU A 99 13.03 6.30 2.99
N HIS A 100 13.23 6.84 1.79
CA HIS A 100 14.30 7.81 1.55
C HIS A 100 14.09 9.12 2.32
N ALA A 101 12.85 9.62 2.39
CA ALA A 101 12.52 10.81 3.19
C ALA A 101 12.71 10.55 4.70
N ALA A 102 12.26 9.40 5.20
CA ALA A 102 12.44 9.01 6.59
C ALA A 102 13.93 8.95 6.97
N ALA A 103 14.76 8.30 6.14
CA ALA A 103 16.21 8.22 6.34
C ALA A 103 16.86 9.61 6.35
N ARG A 104 16.48 10.51 5.43
CA ARG A 104 16.97 11.90 5.41
C ARG A 104 16.62 12.67 6.67
N LEU A 105 15.42 12.44 7.22
CA LEU A 105 14.93 13.08 8.43
C LEU A 105 15.42 12.40 9.72
N GLY A 106 16.19 11.31 9.62
CA GLY A 106 16.65 10.52 10.76
C GLY A 106 15.54 9.79 11.50
N ILE A 107 14.43 9.47 10.83
CA ILE A 107 13.29 8.74 11.40
C ILE A 107 13.52 7.24 11.21
N ASP A 108 13.54 6.49 12.30
CA ASP A 108 13.76 5.04 12.26
C ASP A 108 12.55 4.28 11.68
N VAL A 109 12.83 3.32 10.79
CA VAL A 109 11.85 2.39 10.23
C VAL A 109 12.31 0.97 10.53
N PRO A 110 11.54 0.15 11.27
CA PRO A 110 10.15 0.40 11.68
C PRO A 110 9.96 1.07 13.05
N GLY A 111 11.02 1.48 13.76
CA GLY A 111 10.92 1.85 15.18
C GLY A 111 10.09 3.09 15.49
N GLU A 112 10.15 4.12 14.64
CA GLU A 112 9.34 5.34 14.79
C GLU A 112 8.22 5.43 13.74
N LEU A 113 8.45 4.84 12.56
CA LEU A 113 7.55 4.88 11.42
C LEU A 113 7.47 3.50 10.75
N SER A 114 6.26 2.97 10.59
CA SER A 114 6.00 1.80 9.75
C SER A 114 5.61 2.23 8.33
N VAL A 115 6.08 1.50 7.32
CA VAL A 115 5.80 1.76 5.90
C VAL A 115 5.28 0.50 5.22
N VAL A 116 4.13 0.60 4.56
CA VAL A 116 3.51 -0.48 3.78
C VAL A 116 3.47 -0.08 2.30
N GLY A 117 4.00 -0.94 1.44
CA GLY A 117 3.95 -0.81 -0.02
C GLY A 117 2.73 -1.46 -0.67
N TYR A 118 2.76 -1.49 -2.00
CA TYR A 118 1.82 -2.22 -2.84
C TYR A 118 2.51 -2.59 -4.16
N ASP A 119 2.15 -3.75 -4.72
CA ASP A 119 2.60 -4.39 -5.98
C ASP A 119 3.52 -5.60 -5.77
N ASP A 120 4.37 -5.60 -4.73
CA ASP A 120 5.49 -6.54 -4.51
C ASP A 120 6.43 -6.65 -5.71
N GLN A 121 7.08 -5.54 -6.05
CA GLN A 121 8.21 -5.52 -6.98
C GLN A 121 9.39 -6.24 -6.32
N GLU A 122 9.41 -7.58 -6.42
CA GLU A 122 10.28 -8.49 -5.65
C GLU A 122 11.75 -8.06 -5.64
N HIS A 123 12.31 -7.68 -6.79
CA HIS A 123 13.70 -7.22 -6.95
C HIS A 123 14.00 -5.84 -6.35
N MET A 124 12.98 -5.12 -5.90
CA MET A 124 13.10 -3.85 -5.20
C MET A 124 12.66 -4.00 -3.74
N ALA A 125 11.43 -4.46 -3.49
CA ALA A 125 10.84 -4.53 -2.16
C ALA A 125 11.67 -5.38 -1.17
N GLY A 126 12.27 -6.47 -1.62
CA GLY A 126 13.15 -7.30 -0.78
C GLY A 126 14.52 -6.71 -0.45
N PHE A 127 14.96 -5.69 -1.21
CA PHE A 127 16.30 -5.10 -1.14
C PHE A 127 16.32 -3.65 -0.63
N LEU A 128 15.15 -3.07 -0.35
CA LEU A 128 15.08 -1.80 0.39
C LEU A 128 15.61 -1.97 1.81
N SER A 129 15.98 -0.86 2.44
CA SER A 129 16.45 -0.83 3.83
C SER A 129 15.50 0.03 4.67
N PRO A 130 14.67 -0.58 5.55
CA PRO A 130 14.47 -2.02 5.71
C PRO A 130 13.70 -2.67 4.54
N PRO A 131 13.77 -4.02 4.38
CA PRO A 131 12.96 -4.74 3.41
C PRO A 131 11.47 -4.45 3.58
N LEU A 132 10.78 -4.15 2.48
CA LEU A 132 9.46 -3.56 2.46
C LEU A 132 8.34 -4.59 2.59
N THR A 133 7.53 -4.45 3.63
CA THR A 133 6.23 -5.11 3.76
C THR A 133 5.26 -4.50 2.74
N THR A 134 4.57 -5.34 1.96
CA THR A 134 3.77 -4.89 0.81
C THR A 134 2.57 -5.81 0.55
N VAL A 135 1.62 -5.34 -0.26
CA VAL A 135 0.51 -6.15 -0.79
C VAL A 135 0.80 -6.46 -2.25
N ALA A 136 1.02 -7.74 -2.57
CA ALA A 136 1.41 -8.17 -3.91
C ALA A 136 0.23 -8.12 -4.89
N LEU A 137 0.48 -7.64 -6.11
CA LEU A 137 -0.47 -7.81 -7.19
C LEU A 137 -0.42 -9.27 -7.69
N PRO A 138 -1.57 -9.93 -7.92
CA PRO A 138 -1.61 -11.35 -8.29
C PRO A 138 -1.30 -11.56 -9.78
N HIS A 139 -0.24 -10.95 -10.32
CA HIS A 139 0.09 -10.93 -11.75
C HIS A 139 0.15 -12.34 -12.36
N ARG A 140 0.77 -13.30 -11.66
CA ARG A 140 0.86 -14.69 -12.13
C ARG A 140 -0.52 -15.35 -12.21
N ALA A 141 -1.32 -15.26 -11.14
CA ALA A 141 -2.68 -15.82 -11.11
C ALA A 141 -3.61 -15.13 -12.13
N MET A 142 -3.40 -13.82 -12.39
CA MET A 142 -4.10 -13.10 -13.45
C MET A 142 -3.76 -13.67 -14.83
N GLY A 143 -2.48 -13.88 -15.12
CA GLY A 143 -2.03 -14.48 -16.39
C GLY A 143 -2.57 -15.90 -16.57
N GLU A 144 -2.46 -16.75 -15.55
CA GLU A 144 -3.00 -18.13 -15.55
C GLU A 144 -4.52 -18.14 -15.81
N THR A 145 -5.26 -17.25 -15.13
CA THR A 145 -6.71 -17.14 -15.28
C THR A 145 -7.08 -16.65 -16.69
N ALA A 146 -6.39 -15.64 -17.21
CA ALA A 146 -6.65 -15.12 -18.55
C ALA A 146 -6.37 -16.18 -19.64
N ALA A 147 -5.25 -16.89 -19.53
CA ALA A 147 -4.89 -17.96 -20.45
C ALA A 147 -5.91 -19.11 -20.42
N ARG A 148 -6.33 -19.54 -19.22
CA ARG A 148 -7.36 -20.57 -19.06
C ARG A 148 -8.68 -20.17 -19.72
N LEU A 149 -9.18 -18.97 -19.43
CA LEU A 149 -10.42 -18.47 -20.03
C LEU A 149 -10.37 -18.41 -21.57
N LEU A 150 -9.22 -18.03 -22.13
CA LEU A 150 -9.03 -18.02 -23.59
C LEU A 150 -9.04 -19.43 -24.17
N LEU A 151 -8.35 -20.37 -23.54
CA LEU A 151 -8.31 -21.78 -23.99
C LEU A 151 -9.71 -22.41 -23.92
N ASP A 152 -10.45 -22.15 -22.84
CA ASP A 152 -11.83 -22.63 -22.67
C ASP A 152 -12.76 -22.05 -23.76
N ALA A 153 -12.58 -20.77 -24.11
CA ALA A 153 -13.34 -20.12 -25.18
C ALA A 153 -13.08 -20.74 -26.56
N ILE A 154 -11.81 -21.04 -26.85
CA ILE A 154 -11.40 -21.71 -28.10
C ILE A 154 -12.01 -23.10 -28.16
N ALA A 155 -11.97 -23.87 -27.06
CA ALA A 155 -12.52 -25.21 -27.00
C ALA A 155 -14.06 -25.22 -27.13
N ALA A 156 -14.75 -24.23 -26.55
CA ALA A 156 -16.20 -24.11 -26.62
C ALA A 156 -16.71 -23.52 -27.96
N GLY A 157 -15.84 -22.89 -28.75
CA GLY A 157 -16.24 -22.18 -29.98
C GLY A 157 -17.09 -20.93 -29.73
N SER A 158 -17.10 -20.42 -28.48
CA SER A 158 -17.87 -19.24 -28.07
C SER A 158 -17.12 -18.45 -27.01
N ALA A 159 -17.24 -17.13 -27.03
CA ALA A 159 -16.64 -16.29 -26.00
C ALA A 159 -17.33 -16.50 -24.64
N PRO A 160 -16.57 -16.46 -23.53
CA PRO A 160 -17.14 -16.50 -22.19
C PRO A 160 -17.97 -15.24 -21.94
N ALA A 161 -18.91 -15.33 -21.00
CA ALA A 161 -19.64 -14.15 -20.53
C ALA A 161 -18.66 -13.07 -20.06
N ALA A 162 -19.01 -11.80 -20.27
CA ALA A 162 -18.22 -10.66 -19.83
C ALA A 162 -18.29 -10.52 -18.29
N GLU A 163 -17.62 -11.40 -17.57
CA GLU A 163 -17.53 -11.40 -16.12
C GLU A 163 -16.21 -10.80 -15.65
N VAL A 164 -16.30 -9.87 -14.71
CA VAL A 164 -15.13 -9.25 -14.08
C VAL A 164 -14.70 -10.11 -12.90
N LEU A 165 -13.70 -10.95 -13.12
CA LEU A 165 -13.08 -11.74 -12.06
C LEU A 165 -12.08 -10.89 -11.26
N SER A 166 -12.32 -10.76 -9.96
CA SER A 166 -11.41 -10.09 -9.01
C SER A 166 -10.58 -11.13 -8.27
N LEU A 167 -9.25 -10.98 -8.30
CA LEU A 167 -8.32 -11.89 -7.63
C LEU A 167 -7.74 -11.24 -6.38
N GLU A 168 -7.57 -12.05 -5.33
CA GLU A 168 -7.00 -11.63 -4.06
C GLU A 168 -5.55 -11.14 -4.22
N CYS A 169 -5.21 -10.06 -3.52
CA CYS A 169 -3.87 -9.50 -3.46
C CYS A 169 -3.22 -9.94 -2.12
N PRO A 170 -2.30 -10.93 -2.12
CA PRO A 170 -1.75 -11.46 -0.88
C PRO A 170 -0.79 -10.46 -0.21
N VAL A 171 -0.69 -10.53 1.11
CA VAL A 171 0.28 -9.75 1.88
C VAL A 171 1.63 -10.45 1.88
N VAL A 172 2.68 -9.66 1.68
CA VAL A 172 4.08 -10.10 1.80
C VAL A 172 4.73 -9.33 2.96
N GLY A 173 4.81 -9.98 4.12
CA GLY A 173 5.40 -9.41 5.33
C GLY A 173 6.92 -9.39 5.27
N ARG A 174 7.52 -8.24 5.59
CA ARG A 174 8.98 -8.05 5.74
C ARG A 174 9.28 -7.20 6.97
N ALA A 175 10.27 -6.31 6.92
CA ALA A 175 10.84 -5.64 8.10
C ALA A 175 10.43 -4.16 8.25
N SER A 176 9.65 -3.60 7.33
CA SER A 176 9.24 -2.18 7.38
C SER A 176 8.00 -1.89 8.24
N VAL A 177 7.48 -2.87 8.99
CA VAL A 177 6.32 -2.71 9.89
C VAL A 177 6.68 -3.27 11.27
N GLY A 178 6.45 -2.46 12.30
CA GLY A 178 6.62 -2.79 13.72
C GLY A 178 5.55 -2.11 14.57
N PRO A 179 5.57 -2.27 15.91
CA PRO A 179 4.68 -1.52 16.79
C PRO A 179 4.97 -0.02 16.71
N PRO A 180 3.98 0.87 16.94
CA PRO A 180 4.23 2.30 17.04
C PRO A 180 5.18 2.62 18.20
N PRO A 181 5.90 3.76 18.15
CA PRO A 181 6.69 4.22 19.29
C PRO A 181 5.79 4.36 20.53
N GLY A 182 6.35 4.01 21.69
CA GLY A 182 5.68 4.16 22.98
C GLY A 182 5.28 5.62 23.25
N PRO A 183 4.31 5.84 24.16
CA PRO A 183 3.89 7.18 24.57
C PRO A 183 5.04 7.99 25.19
#